data_AF-A0A7Y7E7G2-F1
#
_entry.id   AF-A0A7Y7E7G2-F1
#
_cell.length_a   1.000
_cell.length_b   1.000
_cell.length_c   1.000
_cell.angle_alpha   90.00
_cell.angle_beta   90.00
_cell.angle_gamma   90.00
#
_symmetry.space_group_name_H-M   'P 1'
#
loop_
_entity.id
_entity.type
_entity.pdbx_description
1 polymer ?
#
loop_
_entity_poly.entity_id
_entity_poly.type
_entity_poly.pdbx_seq_one_letter_code
_entity_poly.pdbx_strand_id
1 'polypeptide(L)'
;MPIDRRDFLGRTAATGAGVALAGGLGAPAVAAEAGPDRSGGRKKRFALTVMGTTDLHGNVFDWDYFTDARFEDKAHNDVGLAKISTLVDQVRKEKGRHNTLLIDAGDTIQGTQLSYYYARVEPITKAHGPVHPMAAAMNAIGYDAAAVGNHEFNYGIPVLRKFEEQCRFPLLAANALDAKTMKPAFRPYVIKRVRTPHGRDVRVAILGLTNPGIAIWDKANVQGKMLFPGLEEQAAKWVPKLRSMGADVVIVAAHAGASGTSSYGDQLPYIENSAALVAEKVPGIDAVLVGHAHVEIPELRVTNKATGKQVVLSEPLKWGQRLTVFDFALVWERGGWHVESASAKVLNSNTVPEDKKITGLLTGQHRKVVAYVNQVISTSSAAMSAAEAPYKDTPIIKLINHVQAETVKAALAGTQYASLPVLSQASCFSRTASMPAGKVTIRSAAGLYPFENTLEARLMTGAQLRAYLEFSAHYYARTAAGAPVDPAKLTNAESIPDFNYDVVGGLSYEIDIAKAPGERIGKLSFDGKPLDDAAQFVFAVNNYRASGGGNFPHVAKAKQLWANSEEIRNTIINWLKAQGAVDVSRFASVDWKLTRDGVPVF
;
A
#
# COMPACT_ATOMS: atom_id res chain seq x y z
N MET A 1 26.88 24.51 -17.49
CA MET A 1 28.32 24.86 -17.33
C MET A 1 28.59 25.05 -15.84
N PRO A 2 29.71 24.55 -15.32
CA PRO A 2 29.83 24.08 -13.94
C PRO A 2 30.24 25.19 -12.97
N ILE A 3 29.77 25.09 -11.72
CA ILE A 3 30.30 25.87 -10.59
C ILE A 3 31.17 24.95 -9.74
N ASP A 4 32.33 25.51 -9.41
CA ASP A 4 33.54 24.90 -8.90
C ASP A 4 33.52 24.67 -7.38
N ARG A 5 34.30 23.68 -6.94
CA ARG A 5 34.54 23.29 -5.55
C ARG A 5 35.74 24.08 -5.02
N ARG A 6 35.54 24.95 -4.01
CA ARG A 6 36.49 25.27 -2.91
C ARG A 6 36.08 26.60 -2.30
N ASP A 7 35.59 26.56 -1.06
CA ASP A 7 35.94 27.55 -0.03
C ASP A 7 35.31 27.14 1.30
N PHE A 8 36.06 26.36 2.08
CA PHE A 8 35.93 26.44 3.53
C PHE A 8 37.20 25.90 4.18
N LEU A 9 38.18 26.79 4.40
CA LEU A 9 39.15 26.65 5.47
C LEU A 9 39.89 27.99 5.71
N GLY A 10 39.72 28.51 6.91
CA GLY A 10 40.77 29.25 7.62
C GLY A 10 40.71 30.77 7.51
N ARG A 11 40.55 31.42 8.67
CA ARG A 11 41.54 32.38 9.18
C ARG A 11 41.24 32.80 10.63
N THR A 12 42.20 32.44 11.49
CA THR A 12 42.45 32.96 12.83
C THR A 12 43.24 34.27 12.78
N ALA A 13 43.31 34.93 13.95
CA ALA A 13 44.20 36.04 14.40
C ALA A 13 43.48 37.40 14.48
N ALA A 14 43.20 38.01 15.65
CA ALA A 14 43.96 38.33 16.87
C ALA A 14 44.50 39.78 16.87
N THR A 15 43.97 40.64 17.76
CA THR A 15 44.60 41.79 18.49
C THR A 15 43.47 42.49 19.29
N GLY A 16 43.60 43.03 20.51
CA GLY A 16 44.69 43.19 21.47
C GLY A 16 44.20 44.01 22.69
N ALA A 17 44.76 43.67 23.86
CA ALA A 17 44.99 44.39 25.14
C ALA A 17 44.06 45.50 25.72
N GLY A 18 43.83 45.40 27.05
CA GLY A 18 43.50 46.52 27.97
C GLY A 18 43.28 46.05 29.42
N VAL A 19 44.14 46.48 30.35
CA VAL A 19 44.28 46.04 31.76
C VAL A 19 43.51 46.94 32.74
N ALA A 20 42.97 46.38 33.84
CA ALA A 20 42.93 47.04 35.16
C ALA A 20 42.71 46.03 36.31
N LEU A 21 43.57 46.11 37.34
CA LEU A 21 43.55 45.38 38.60
C LEU A 21 42.75 46.13 39.67
N ALA A 22 42.02 45.41 40.54
CA ALA A 22 41.82 45.79 41.94
C ALA A 22 41.41 44.55 42.76
N GLY A 23 42.15 44.28 43.85
CA GLY A 23 41.94 43.14 44.73
C GLY A 23 40.97 43.40 45.89
N GLY A 24 40.51 42.31 46.50
CA GLY A 24 39.79 42.29 47.77
C GLY A 24 39.91 40.92 48.42
N LEU A 25 40.40 40.89 49.66
CA LEU A 25 40.69 39.71 50.49
C LEU A 25 39.42 39.11 51.10
N GLY A 26 39.36 37.77 51.21
CA GLY A 26 38.34 37.04 51.98
C GLY A 26 38.75 35.58 52.25
N ALA A 27 38.78 35.22 53.53
CA ALA A 27 39.23 34.01 54.24
C ALA A 27 38.91 32.59 53.66
N PRO A 28 39.62 31.53 54.11
CA PRO A 28 39.57 30.19 53.50
C PRO A 28 38.37 29.37 53.99
N ALA A 29 37.65 28.75 53.06
CA ALA A 29 36.65 27.74 53.38
C ALA A 29 37.18 26.35 52.97
N VAL A 30 37.52 25.59 54.01
CA VAL A 30 37.61 24.13 54.14
C VAL A 30 37.32 23.34 52.86
N ALA A 31 38.37 22.76 52.28
CA ALA A 31 38.24 21.69 51.31
C ALA A 31 37.65 20.46 52.01
N ALA A 32 36.36 20.21 51.80
CA ALA A 32 35.79 18.90 52.03
C ALA A 32 36.29 17.97 50.91
N GLU A 33 37.21 17.06 51.25
CA GLU A 33 37.52 15.90 50.42
C GLU A 33 36.24 15.09 50.21
N ALA A 34 35.62 15.27 49.04
CA ALA A 34 34.71 14.29 48.50
C ALA A 34 35.55 13.04 48.19
N GLY A 35 35.46 12.03 49.06
CA GLY A 35 36.07 10.74 48.84
C GLY A 35 35.65 10.15 47.48
N PRO A 36 36.50 9.32 46.85
CA PRO A 36 36.18 8.74 45.56
C PRO A 36 34.97 7.81 45.71
N ASP A 37 33.85 8.18 45.08
CA ASP A 37 32.71 7.29 44.87
C ASP A 37 33.16 6.09 44.01
N ARG A 38 33.60 5.04 44.70
CA ARG A 38 33.93 3.75 44.11
C ARG A 38 32.64 2.96 43.87
N SER A 39 31.85 3.39 42.88
CA SER A 39 30.77 2.55 42.32
C SER A 39 30.40 2.84 40.86
N GLY A 40 31.17 3.67 40.13
CA GLY A 40 30.88 4.02 38.72
C GLY A 40 31.48 3.07 37.68
N GLY A 41 31.12 1.78 37.68
CA GLY A 41 31.48 0.91 36.54
C GLY A 41 30.89 1.45 35.23
N ARG A 42 31.69 1.61 34.17
CA ARG A 42 31.23 2.11 32.87
C ARG A 42 30.06 1.25 32.36
N LYS A 43 28.86 1.83 32.23
CA LYS A 43 27.66 1.11 31.74
C LYS A 43 27.94 0.44 30.40
N LYS A 44 27.59 -0.85 30.27
CA LYS A 44 27.76 -1.59 29.01
C LYS A 44 26.75 -1.06 27.99
N ARG A 45 27.21 -0.81 26.77
CA ARG A 45 26.41 -0.22 25.68
C ARG A 45 26.53 -1.08 24.44
N PHE A 46 25.43 -1.22 23.70
CA PHE A 46 25.37 -1.99 22.47
C PHE A 46 24.48 -1.29 21.45
N ALA A 47 24.81 -1.39 20.17
CA ALA A 47 24.01 -0.83 19.09
C ALA A 47 23.39 -1.95 18.25
N LEU A 48 22.10 -1.82 17.96
CA LEU A 48 21.31 -2.73 17.14
C LEU A 48 20.68 -1.94 16.00
N THR A 49 20.70 -2.50 14.79
CA THR A 49 20.02 -1.91 13.64
C THR A 49 18.93 -2.85 13.13
N VAL A 50 17.74 -2.32 12.82
CA VAL A 50 16.67 -3.08 12.17
C VAL A 50 16.26 -2.36 10.88
N MET A 51 16.41 -3.06 9.77
CA MET A 51 16.04 -2.57 8.44
C MET A 51 14.62 -3.03 8.09
N GLY A 52 13.89 -2.21 7.32
CA GLY A 52 12.50 -2.46 7.00
C GLY A 52 12.12 -2.11 5.56
N THR A 53 11.34 -2.99 4.91
CA THR A 53 10.61 -2.69 3.68
C THR A 53 9.10 -2.81 3.90
N THR A 54 8.32 -2.33 2.93
CA THR A 54 6.87 -2.50 2.90
C THR A 54 6.38 -2.41 1.45
N ASP A 55 5.17 -2.91 1.20
CA ASP A 55 4.40 -2.68 -0.03
C ASP A 55 5.24 -2.95 -1.29
N LEU A 56 6.00 -4.06 -1.25
CA LEU A 56 6.92 -4.42 -2.33
C LEU A 56 6.17 -4.75 -3.62
N HIS A 57 4.93 -5.22 -3.51
CA HIS A 57 4.00 -5.45 -4.61
C HIS A 57 4.55 -6.25 -5.81
N GLY A 58 5.41 -7.23 -5.57
CA GLY A 58 6.03 -8.01 -6.64
C GLY A 58 7.16 -7.31 -7.40
N ASN A 59 7.65 -6.16 -6.92
CA ASN A 59 8.77 -5.44 -7.53
C ASN A 59 10.09 -6.06 -7.08
N VAL A 60 10.61 -6.99 -7.89
CA VAL A 60 11.96 -7.55 -7.71
C VAL A 60 13.00 -6.72 -8.46
N PHE A 61 12.68 -6.37 -9.69
CA PHE A 61 13.54 -5.66 -10.64
C PHE A 61 13.12 -4.20 -10.71
N ASP A 62 14.04 -3.34 -11.15
CA ASP A 62 13.75 -1.96 -11.56
C ASP A 62 13.06 -1.95 -12.93
N TRP A 63 11.86 -2.52 -12.98
CA TRP A 63 11.14 -2.82 -14.22
C TRP A 63 9.64 -2.64 -14.06
N ASP A 64 9.02 -1.97 -15.02
CA ASP A 64 7.58 -1.88 -15.16
C ASP A 64 7.07 -2.86 -16.24
N TYR A 65 6.33 -3.88 -15.80
CA TYR A 65 5.75 -4.89 -16.70
C TYR A 65 4.57 -4.36 -17.53
N PHE A 66 4.01 -3.19 -17.19
CA PHE A 66 2.92 -2.58 -17.95
C PHE A 66 3.44 -1.78 -19.15
N THR A 67 4.62 -1.19 -19.03
CA THR A 67 5.29 -0.43 -20.11
C THR A 67 6.40 -1.22 -20.81
N ASP A 68 6.86 -2.33 -20.22
CA ASP A 68 7.98 -3.15 -20.72
C ASP A 68 9.28 -2.35 -20.83
N ALA A 69 9.53 -1.57 -19.79
CA ALA A 69 10.69 -0.70 -19.67
C ALA A 69 11.15 -0.63 -18.20
N ARG A 70 12.30 0.02 -17.98
CA ARG A 70 12.69 0.45 -16.64
C ARG A 70 11.59 1.31 -16.03
N PHE A 71 11.36 1.16 -14.74
CA PHE A 71 10.39 2.00 -14.03
C PHE A 71 10.81 3.47 -14.10
N GLU A 72 9.86 4.35 -14.39
CA GLU A 72 10.07 5.80 -14.39
C GLU A 72 8.88 6.50 -13.73
N ASP A 73 9.18 7.46 -12.86
CA ASP A 73 8.20 8.38 -12.32
C ASP A 73 8.75 9.82 -12.30
N LYS A 74 7.89 10.78 -11.96
CA LYS A 74 8.25 12.21 -11.90
C LYS A 74 9.30 12.53 -10.82
N ALA A 75 9.45 11.67 -9.83
CA ALA A 75 10.38 11.85 -8.72
C ALA A 75 11.72 11.16 -8.97
N HIS A 76 11.90 10.52 -10.14
CA HIS A 76 13.08 9.72 -10.49
C HIS A 76 13.40 8.66 -9.43
N ASN A 77 12.35 8.02 -8.90
CA ASN A 77 12.52 6.85 -8.06
C ASN A 77 12.90 5.64 -8.93
N ASP A 78 13.72 4.77 -8.36
CA ASP A 78 13.93 3.42 -8.86
C ASP A 78 13.15 2.44 -7.97
N VAL A 79 12.75 1.29 -8.51
CA VAL A 79 12.04 0.25 -7.76
C VAL A 79 12.86 -1.03 -7.69
N GLY A 80 12.40 -1.99 -6.89
CA GLY A 80 12.89 -3.35 -6.96
C GLY A 80 13.70 -3.80 -5.74
N LEU A 81 13.35 -4.99 -5.26
CA LEU A 81 14.01 -5.68 -4.17
C LEU A 81 15.51 -5.98 -4.44
N ALA A 82 15.93 -6.04 -5.71
CA ALA A 82 17.34 -6.18 -6.08
C ALA A 82 18.18 -4.96 -5.67
N LYS A 83 17.66 -3.73 -5.75
CA LYS A 83 18.34 -2.53 -5.25
C LYS A 83 18.33 -2.47 -3.72
N ILE A 84 17.23 -2.89 -3.10
CA ILE A 84 17.15 -3.05 -1.65
C ILE A 84 18.22 -4.02 -1.13
N SER A 85 18.48 -5.14 -1.83
CA SER A 85 19.56 -6.07 -1.48
C SER A 85 20.91 -5.37 -1.37
N THR A 86 21.25 -4.50 -2.34
CA THR A 86 22.48 -3.69 -2.31
C THR A 86 22.54 -2.77 -1.09
N LEU A 87 21.44 -2.06 -0.77
CA LEU A 87 21.38 -1.21 0.42
C LEU A 87 21.52 -2.00 1.73
N VAL A 88 20.83 -3.15 1.82
CA VAL A 88 20.89 -4.05 2.97
C VAL A 88 22.33 -4.54 3.20
N ASP A 89 23.04 -4.92 2.13
CA ASP A 89 24.42 -5.38 2.24
C ASP A 89 25.38 -4.24 2.62
N GLN A 90 25.14 -3.00 2.17
CA GLN A 90 25.87 -1.83 2.64
C GLN A 90 25.68 -1.59 4.15
N VAL A 91 24.44 -1.63 4.64
CA VAL A 91 24.15 -1.46 6.08
C VAL A 91 24.74 -2.61 6.89
N ARG A 92 24.65 -3.86 6.42
CA ARG A 92 25.27 -5.02 7.07
C ARG A 92 26.79 -4.92 7.12
N LYS A 93 27.42 -4.33 6.11
CA LYS A 93 28.87 -4.06 6.09
C LYS A 93 29.25 -2.96 7.08
N GLU A 94 28.45 -1.90 7.18
CA GLU A 94 28.68 -0.78 8.09
C GLU A 94 28.48 -1.17 9.57
N LYS A 95 27.33 -1.80 9.89
CA LYS A 95 26.90 -2.08 11.26
C LYS A 95 27.32 -3.45 11.78
N GLY A 96 27.73 -4.34 10.86
CA GLY A 96 28.02 -5.75 11.12
C GLY A 96 26.76 -6.61 11.01
N ARG A 97 26.78 -7.61 10.12
CA ARG A 97 25.63 -8.49 9.82
C ARG A 97 24.97 -9.13 11.05
N HIS A 98 25.75 -9.43 12.09
CA HIS A 98 25.23 -10.05 13.31
C HIS A 98 24.49 -9.07 14.23
N ASN A 99 24.63 -7.77 14.01
CA ASN A 99 23.97 -6.68 14.75
C ASN A 99 22.77 -6.10 14.00
N THR A 100 22.40 -6.72 12.87
CA THR A 100 21.33 -6.23 12.00
C THR A 100 20.22 -7.26 11.85
N LEU A 101 18.97 -6.80 11.80
CA LEU A 101 17.82 -7.59 11.36
C LEU A 101 17.18 -6.94 10.13
N LEU A 102 16.46 -7.71 9.32
CA LEU A 102 15.68 -7.22 8.18
C LEU A 102 14.24 -7.73 8.27
N ILE A 103 13.27 -6.83 8.26
CA ILE A 103 11.84 -7.17 8.33
C ILE A 103 11.05 -6.52 7.18
N ASP A 104 9.85 -7.02 6.94
CA ASP A 104 8.90 -6.44 5.99
C ASP A 104 7.56 -6.16 6.67
N ALA A 105 6.85 -5.12 6.26
CA ALA A 105 5.54 -4.74 6.82
C ALA A 105 4.33 -5.16 5.97
N GLY A 106 4.47 -6.02 4.95
CA GLY A 106 3.35 -6.63 4.21
C GLY A 106 3.16 -6.08 2.80
N ASP A 107 2.15 -6.60 2.08
CA ASP A 107 1.83 -6.31 0.68
C ASP A 107 3.01 -6.61 -0.27
N THR A 108 3.45 -7.85 -0.23
CA THR A 108 4.58 -8.38 -0.96
C THR A 108 4.19 -9.03 -2.29
N ILE A 109 3.10 -9.81 -2.33
CA ILE A 109 2.88 -10.81 -3.39
C ILE A 109 1.85 -10.44 -4.47
N GLN A 110 1.32 -9.23 -4.50
CA GLN A 110 0.37 -8.75 -5.52
C GLN A 110 0.89 -7.45 -6.13
N GLY A 111 0.61 -7.18 -7.42
CA GLY A 111 0.90 -5.87 -8.03
C GLY A 111 1.48 -5.98 -9.43
N THR A 112 2.72 -6.47 -9.54
CA THR A 112 3.34 -6.68 -10.85
C THR A 112 2.83 -7.95 -11.56
N GLN A 113 2.99 -7.99 -12.88
CA GLN A 113 2.73 -9.21 -13.65
C GLN A 113 3.68 -10.35 -13.27
N LEU A 114 4.82 -10.06 -12.62
CA LEU A 114 5.72 -11.09 -12.11
C LEU A 114 5.02 -11.95 -11.05
N SER A 115 4.41 -11.33 -10.05
CA SER A 115 3.68 -12.08 -9.02
C SER A 115 2.40 -12.70 -9.58
N TYR A 116 1.64 -11.95 -10.38
CA TYR A 116 0.40 -12.45 -10.99
C TYR A 116 0.63 -13.73 -11.80
N TYR A 117 1.68 -13.78 -12.62
CA TYR A 117 2.00 -14.96 -13.43
C TYR A 117 2.19 -16.21 -12.58
N TYR A 118 2.93 -16.10 -11.48
CA TYR A 118 3.21 -17.20 -10.57
C TYR A 118 2.07 -17.46 -9.55
N ALA A 119 1.06 -16.60 -9.50
CA ALA A 119 -0.17 -16.85 -8.74
C ALA A 119 -1.27 -17.51 -9.58
N ARG A 120 -1.31 -17.26 -10.91
CA ARG A 120 -2.45 -17.66 -11.77
C ARG A 120 -2.09 -18.44 -13.03
N VAL A 121 -1.02 -18.07 -13.74
CA VAL A 121 -0.67 -18.67 -15.04
C VAL A 121 0.15 -19.94 -14.85
N GLU A 122 1.25 -19.82 -14.11
CA GLU A 122 2.07 -20.93 -13.64
C GLU A 122 2.07 -20.96 -12.10
N PRO A 123 0.92 -21.31 -11.48
CA PRO A 123 0.73 -21.15 -10.05
C PRO A 123 1.73 -21.96 -9.23
N ILE A 124 2.29 -21.33 -8.19
CA ILE A 124 3.14 -21.96 -7.17
C ILE A 124 2.46 -23.12 -6.44
N THR A 125 1.13 -23.17 -6.47
CA THR A 125 0.30 -24.21 -5.84
C THR A 125 0.20 -25.49 -6.67
N LYS A 126 0.66 -25.51 -7.92
CA LYS A 126 0.74 -26.74 -8.72
C LYS A 126 1.67 -27.75 -8.04
N ALA A 127 1.40 -29.04 -8.25
CA ALA A 127 2.33 -30.10 -7.87
C ALA A 127 3.67 -29.86 -8.59
N HIS A 128 4.77 -29.83 -7.84
CA HIS A 128 6.09 -29.40 -8.34
C HIS A 128 6.10 -28.00 -8.99
N GLY A 129 5.21 -27.11 -8.50
CA GLY A 129 5.14 -25.72 -8.95
C GLY A 129 6.43 -24.93 -8.67
N PRO A 130 6.61 -23.80 -9.35
CA PRO A 130 7.78 -22.96 -9.19
C PRO A 130 7.84 -22.32 -7.80
N VAL A 131 9.01 -21.76 -7.46
CA VAL A 131 9.16 -20.89 -6.29
C VAL A 131 8.65 -19.49 -6.65
N HIS A 132 7.87 -18.88 -5.77
CA HIS A 132 7.42 -17.50 -5.95
C HIS A 132 8.63 -16.55 -6.03
N PRO A 133 8.72 -15.65 -7.03
CA PRO A 133 9.87 -14.75 -7.20
C PRO A 133 10.20 -13.94 -5.94
N MET A 134 9.18 -13.41 -5.26
CA MET A 134 9.37 -12.67 -4.01
C MET A 134 9.93 -13.55 -2.88
N ALA A 135 9.45 -14.80 -2.74
CA ALA A 135 9.97 -15.71 -1.72
C ALA A 135 11.45 -16.04 -2.00
N ALA A 136 11.79 -16.33 -3.25
CA ALA A 136 13.17 -16.58 -3.67
C ALA A 136 14.10 -15.38 -3.40
N ALA A 137 13.69 -14.16 -3.77
CA ALA A 137 14.46 -12.94 -3.49
C ALA A 137 14.62 -12.68 -1.99
N MET A 138 13.52 -12.64 -1.23
CA MET A 138 13.55 -12.34 0.21
C MET A 138 14.36 -13.39 0.99
N ASN A 139 14.27 -14.66 0.61
CA ASN A 139 15.11 -15.73 1.17
C ASN A 139 16.60 -15.52 0.88
N ALA A 140 16.95 -15.09 -0.34
CA ALA A 140 18.32 -14.86 -0.75
C ALA A 140 18.97 -13.63 -0.08
N ILE A 141 18.16 -12.60 0.20
CA ILE A 141 18.55 -11.41 0.96
C ILE A 141 18.64 -11.72 2.45
N GLY A 142 17.80 -12.62 2.94
CA GLY A 142 17.77 -13.06 4.35
C GLY A 142 16.95 -12.13 5.21
N TYR A 143 15.65 -12.04 4.91
CA TYR A 143 14.64 -11.47 5.81
C TYR A 143 14.51 -12.32 7.08
N ASP A 144 14.21 -11.67 8.20
CA ASP A 144 14.04 -12.28 9.52
C ASP A 144 12.57 -12.53 9.87
N ALA A 145 11.66 -11.71 9.33
CA ALA A 145 10.21 -11.84 9.44
C ALA A 145 9.52 -10.90 8.42
N ALA A 146 8.25 -11.16 8.12
CA ALA A 146 7.39 -10.23 7.39
C ALA A 146 6.02 -10.19 8.05
N ALA A 147 5.39 -9.02 8.16
CA ALA A 147 3.96 -8.95 8.43
C ALA A 147 3.16 -9.43 7.22
N VAL A 148 1.93 -9.86 7.46
CA VAL A 148 0.93 -10.06 6.40
C VAL A 148 0.18 -8.74 6.22
N GLY A 149 0.03 -8.28 4.99
CA GLY A 149 -0.84 -7.17 4.59
C GLY A 149 -2.14 -7.67 3.94
N ASN A 150 -2.94 -6.73 3.41
CA ASN A 150 -4.20 -7.08 2.77
C ASN A 150 -4.02 -7.84 1.47
N HIS A 151 -3.04 -7.44 0.66
CA HIS A 151 -2.86 -7.98 -0.68
C HIS A 151 -2.31 -9.42 -0.68
N GLU A 152 -1.81 -9.92 0.45
CA GLU A 152 -1.51 -11.34 0.64
C GLU A 152 -2.74 -12.25 0.47
N PHE A 153 -3.96 -11.74 0.70
CA PHE A 153 -5.20 -12.53 0.63
C PHE A 153 -5.86 -12.57 -0.75
N ASN A 154 -5.48 -11.69 -1.67
CA ASN A 154 -6.13 -11.52 -2.98
C ASN A 154 -6.15 -12.80 -3.82
N TYR A 155 -5.06 -13.57 -3.77
CA TYR A 155 -4.96 -14.82 -4.52
C TYR A 155 -5.60 -16.03 -3.82
N GLY A 156 -6.18 -15.81 -2.63
CA GLY A 156 -6.80 -16.82 -1.78
C GLY A 156 -5.83 -17.46 -0.78
N ILE A 157 -6.39 -17.95 0.33
CA ILE A 157 -5.65 -18.58 1.44
C ILE A 157 -4.69 -19.71 0.97
N PRO A 158 -5.05 -20.59 0.03
CA PRO A 158 -4.12 -21.64 -0.44
C PRO A 158 -2.83 -21.09 -1.06
N VAL A 159 -2.90 -20.01 -1.84
CA VAL A 159 -1.72 -19.37 -2.44
C VAL A 159 -0.88 -18.71 -1.34
N LEU A 160 -1.49 -18.02 -0.39
CA LEU A 160 -0.80 -17.41 0.75
C LEU A 160 -0.08 -18.46 1.60
N ARG A 161 -0.71 -19.59 1.91
CA ARG A 161 -0.05 -20.70 2.62
C ARG A 161 1.11 -21.29 1.82
N LYS A 162 0.94 -21.41 0.50
CA LYS A 162 2.03 -21.90 -0.33
C LYS A 162 3.21 -20.94 -0.37
N PHE A 163 2.96 -19.64 -0.40
CA PHE A 163 3.98 -18.62 -0.27
C PHE A 163 4.67 -18.68 1.11
N GLU A 164 3.91 -18.81 2.20
CA GLU A 164 4.43 -19.01 3.56
C GLU A 164 5.37 -20.23 3.64
N GLU A 165 4.99 -21.37 3.06
CA GLU A 165 5.83 -22.57 2.99
C GLU A 165 7.16 -22.35 2.24
N GLN A 166 7.16 -21.47 1.23
CA GLN A 166 8.35 -21.17 0.44
C GLN A 166 9.29 -20.16 1.13
N CYS A 167 8.82 -19.42 2.13
CA CYS A 167 9.61 -18.47 2.90
C CYS A 167 10.48 -19.18 3.97
N ARG A 168 11.72 -18.70 4.14
CA ARG A 168 12.67 -19.13 5.20
C ARG A 168 12.54 -18.30 6.48
N PHE A 169 11.57 -17.39 6.51
CA PHE A 169 11.21 -16.51 7.60
C PHE A 169 9.71 -16.60 7.85
N PRO A 170 9.23 -16.35 9.08
CA PRO A 170 7.81 -16.43 9.38
C PRO A 170 7.04 -15.23 8.81
N LEU A 171 5.82 -15.50 8.32
CA LEU A 171 4.81 -14.47 8.13
C LEU A 171 4.06 -14.23 9.44
N LEU A 172 3.85 -12.96 9.78
CA LEU A 172 3.35 -12.52 11.08
C LEU A 172 2.01 -11.79 10.95
N ALA A 173 1.00 -12.25 11.67
CA ALA A 173 -0.29 -11.55 11.77
C ALA A 173 -1.02 -11.92 13.06
N ALA A 174 -0.74 -11.19 14.13
CA ALA A 174 -1.31 -11.46 15.44
C ALA A 174 -2.82 -11.22 15.51
N ASN A 175 -3.34 -10.36 14.63
CA ASN A 175 -4.74 -10.01 14.50
C ASN A 175 -5.43 -10.65 13.28
N ALA A 176 -4.82 -11.63 12.61
CA ALA A 176 -5.54 -12.52 11.70
C ALA A 176 -5.91 -13.80 12.48
N LEU A 177 -7.16 -13.90 12.94
CA LEU A 177 -7.62 -15.01 13.77
C LEU A 177 -8.38 -16.02 12.94
N ASP A 178 -8.19 -17.32 13.21
CA ASP A 178 -9.07 -18.36 12.69
C ASP A 178 -10.49 -18.18 13.26
N ALA A 179 -11.48 -18.14 12.38
CA ALA A 179 -12.85 -17.76 12.76
C ALA A 179 -13.55 -18.78 13.67
N LYS A 180 -13.05 -20.02 13.76
CA LYS A 180 -13.63 -21.08 14.61
C LYS A 180 -12.96 -21.12 15.98
N THR A 181 -11.64 -21.07 16.00
CA THR A 181 -10.84 -21.28 17.21
C THR A 181 -10.45 -19.98 17.92
N MET A 182 -10.59 -18.83 17.26
CA MET A 182 -10.18 -17.51 17.74
C MET A 182 -8.67 -17.42 18.06
N LYS A 183 -7.87 -18.36 17.55
CA LYS A 183 -6.42 -18.37 17.67
C LYS A 183 -5.80 -17.68 16.46
N PRO A 184 -4.60 -17.08 16.58
CA PRO A 184 -3.89 -16.53 15.43
C PRO A 184 -3.73 -17.59 14.34
N ALA A 185 -4.19 -17.26 13.12
CA ALA A 185 -4.06 -18.10 11.95
C ALA A 185 -2.62 -18.09 11.41
N PHE A 186 -1.87 -17.04 11.68
CA PHE A 186 -0.45 -16.93 11.41
C PHE A 186 0.32 -16.78 12.72
N ARG A 187 1.65 -16.92 12.68
CA ARG A 187 2.46 -16.66 13.86
C ARG A 187 2.22 -15.21 14.31
N PRO A 188 1.95 -14.92 15.58
CA PRO A 188 1.72 -13.54 16.00
C PRO A 188 3.04 -12.73 16.01
N TYR A 189 4.14 -13.36 16.41
CA TYR A 189 5.44 -12.71 16.58
C TYR A 189 6.60 -13.68 16.35
N VAL A 190 7.82 -13.13 16.31
CA VAL A 190 9.08 -13.87 16.50
C VAL A 190 9.98 -13.12 17.48
N ILE A 191 10.79 -13.83 18.27
CA ILE A 191 11.84 -13.23 19.10
C ILE A 191 13.20 -13.65 18.54
N LYS A 192 13.95 -12.67 18.03
CA LYS A 192 15.31 -12.86 17.50
C LYS A 192 16.33 -12.57 18.59
N ARG A 193 17.40 -13.36 18.62
CA ARG A 193 18.53 -13.16 19.53
C ARG A 193 19.68 -12.53 18.77
N VAL A 194 20.13 -11.37 19.24
CA VAL A 194 21.28 -10.65 18.71
C VAL A 194 22.40 -10.80 19.71
N ARG A 195 23.48 -11.48 19.29
CA ARG A 195 24.60 -11.80 20.18
C ARG A 195 25.34 -10.52 20.52
N THR A 196 25.64 -10.34 21.81
CA THR A 196 26.43 -9.20 22.28
C THR A 196 27.80 -9.67 22.76
N PRO A 197 28.84 -8.82 22.71
CA PRO A 197 30.14 -9.14 23.30
C PRO A 197 30.12 -9.15 24.85
N HIS A 198 28.95 -8.93 25.46
CA HIS A 198 28.79 -8.73 26.90
C HIS A 198 28.09 -9.90 27.62
N GLY A 199 27.93 -11.04 26.92
CA GLY A 199 27.40 -12.28 27.47
C GLY A 199 25.95 -12.56 27.09
N ARG A 200 24.99 -11.81 27.66
CA ARG A 200 23.57 -12.01 27.36
C ARG A 200 23.19 -11.39 26.01
N ASP A 201 22.57 -12.20 25.15
CA ASP A 201 21.98 -11.74 23.89
C ASP A 201 20.88 -10.68 24.11
N VAL A 202 20.80 -9.71 23.20
CA VAL A 202 19.63 -8.83 23.10
C VAL A 202 18.50 -9.62 22.46
N ARG A 203 17.31 -9.55 23.05
CA ARG A 203 16.11 -10.22 22.55
C ARG A 203 15.19 -9.19 21.90
N VAL A 204 15.09 -9.26 20.57
CA VAL A 204 14.27 -8.38 19.76
C VAL A 204 12.98 -9.12 19.40
N ALA A 205 11.85 -8.68 19.94
CA ALA A 205 10.54 -9.18 19.56
C ALA A 205 10.00 -8.37 18.38
N ILE A 206 9.55 -9.08 17.34
CA ILE A 206 8.87 -8.51 16.18
C ILE A 206 7.43 -9.02 16.22
N LEU A 207 6.47 -8.12 16.42
CA LEU A 207 5.03 -8.39 16.39
C LEU A 207 4.48 -8.00 15.01
N GLY A 208 3.79 -8.91 14.33
CA GLY A 208 3.10 -8.58 13.07
C GLY A 208 1.63 -8.23 13.29
N LEU A 209 1.15 -7.17 12.65
CA LEU A 209 -0.24 -6.76 12.65
C LEU A 209 -0.69 -6.42 11.22
N THR A 210 -1.88 -6.85 10.83
CA THR A 210 -2.47 -6.69 9.50
C THR A 210 -3.68 -5.75 9.51
N ASN A 211 -4.09 -5.25 8.35
CA ASN A 211 -5.23 -4.36 8.21
C ASN A 211 -6.58 -5.07 8.51
N PRO A 212 -7.48 -4.51 9.34
CA PRO A 212 -8.82 -5.08 9.58
C PRO A 212 -9.74 -5.03 8.36
N GLY A 213 -9.49 -4.09 7.43
CA GLY A 213 -10.25 -3.91 6.17
C GLY A 213 -10.28 -5.14 5.26
N ILE A 214 -9.39 -6.11 5.47
CA ILE A 214 -9.37 -7.42 4.78
C ILE A 214 -10.71 -8.14 4.91
N ALA A 215 -11.42 -7.98 6.04
CA ALA A 215 -12.75 -8.56 6.25
C ALA A 215 -13.80 -8.05 5.23
N ILE A 216 -13.57 -6.86 4.66
CA ILE A 216 -14.41 -6.20 3.68
C ILE A 216 -13.83 -6.42 2.28
N TRP A 217 -12.58 -6.02 2.05
CA TRP A 217 -12.00 -5.96 0.70
C TRP A 217 -11.76 -7.33 0.07
N ASP A 218 -11.40 -8.32 0.90
CA ASP A 218 -11.11 -9.71 0.50
C ASP A 218 -12.18 -10.69 1.00
N LYS A 219 -13.39 -10.18 1.26
CA LYS A 219 -14.51 -10.95 1.84
C LYS A 219 -14.70 -12.32 1.18
N ALA A 220 -14.67 -12.39 -0.15
CA ALA A 220 -14.81 -13.65 -0.90
C ALA A 220 -13.75 -14.71 -0.51
N ASN A 221 -12.55 -14.27 -0.13
CA ASN A 221 -11.44 -15.15 0.24
C ASN A 221 -11.48 -15.57 1.72
N VAL A 222 -11.91 -14.66 2.61
CA VAL A 222 -11.71 -14.80 4.08
C VAL A 222 -12.99 -15.03 4.89
N GLN A 223 -14.17 -14.72 4.34
CA GLN A 223 -15.44 -14.82 5.07
C GLN A 223 -15.66 -16.23 5.63
N GLY A 224 -16.00 -16.31 6.91
CA GLY A 224 -16.23 -17.57 7.63
C GLY A 224 -14.96 -18.38 7.92
N LYS A 225 -13.78 -17.90 7.50
CA LYS A 225 -12.49 -18.57 7.71
C LYS A 225 -11.60 -17.78 8.66
N MET A 226 -11.58 -16.46 8.53
CA MET A 226 -10.76 -15.58 9.37
C MET A 226 -11.52 -14.35 9.87
N LEU A 227 -11.05 -13.82 11.00
CA LEU A 227 -11.49 -12.56 11.59
C LEU A 227 -10.28 -11.64 11.76
N PHE A 228 -10.52 -10.34 11.63
CA PHE A 228 -9.47 -9.32 11.68
C PHE A 228 -9.79 -8.25 12.72
N PRO A 229 -9.64 -8.53 14.03
CA PRO A 229 -9.73 -7.50 15.06
C PRO A 229 -8.72 -6.38 14.87
N GLY A 230 -8.97 -5.23 15.49
CA GLY A 230 -8.12 -4.06 15.40
C GLY A 230 -6.69 -4.28 15.93
N LEU A 231 -5.79 -3.45 15.42
CA LEU A 231 -4.36 -3.50 15.74
C LEU A 231 -4.11 -3.14 17.20
N GLU A 232 -4.81 -2.11 17.70
CA GLU A 232 -4.66 -1.62 19.08
C GLU A 232 -4.95 -2.72 20.10
N GLU A 233 -6.07 -3.43 19.94
CA GLU A 233 -6.53 -4.47 20.85
C GLU A 233 -5.57 -5.66 20.87
N GLN A 234 -5.07 -6.08 19.70
CA GLN A 234 -4.12 -7.18 19.62
C GLN A 234 -2.72 -6.77 20.09
N ALA A 235 -2.30 -5.53 19.83
CA ALA A 235 -1.05 -5.00 20.36
C ALA A 235 -1.09 -4.92 21.90
N ALA A 236 -2.18 -4.40 22.48
CA ALA A 236 -2.39 -4.34 23.93
C ALA A 236 -2.35 -5.73 24.59
N LYS A 237 -2.75 -6.79 23.87
CA LYS A 237 -2.64 -8.17 24.32
C LYS A 237 -1.22 -8.73 24.22
N TRP A 238 -0.56 -8.54 23.08
CA TRP A 238 0.71 -9.24 22.78
C TRP A 238 1.94 -8.51 23.31
N VAL A 239 1.99 -7.18 23.31
CA VAL A 239 3.16 -6.42 23.74
C VAL A 239 3.54 -6.71 25.21
N PRO A 240 2.61 -6.70 26.18
CA PRO A 240 2.95 -7.07 27.56
C PRO A 240 3.47 -8.51 27.68
N LYS A 241 2.92 -9.45 26.90
CA LYS A 241 3.37 -10.84 26.86
C LYS A 241 4.78 -10.98 26.28
N LEU A 242 5.10 -10.22 25.24
CA LEU A 242 6.45 -10.18 24.67
C LEU A 242 7.47 -9.67 25.67
N ARG A 243 7.12 -8.61 26.42
CA ARG A 243 7.96 -8.09 27.50
C ARG A 243 8.13 -9.10 28.63
N SER A 244 7.06 -9.77 29.08
CA SER A 244 7.15 -10.80 30.12
C SER A 244 7.94 -12.04 29.67
N MET A 245 7.94 -12.33 28.37
CA MET A 245 8.81 -13.34 27.77
C MET A 245 10.28 -12.91 27.71
N GLY A 246 10.64 -11.69 28.11
CA GLY A 246 12.00 -11.16 28.21
C GLY A 246 12.50 -10.44 26.97
N ALA A 247 11.61 -9.81 26.18
CA ALA A 247 12.01 -8.95 25.07
C ALA A 247 12.62 -7.64 25.57
N ASP A 248 13.86 -7.37 25.17
CA ASP A 248 14.58 -6.13 25.47
C ASP A 248 14.18 -5.01 24.51
N VAL A 249 13.91 -5.37 23.25
CA VAL A 249 13.40 -4.46 22.21
C VAL A 249 12.09 -5.06 21.65
N VAL A 250 11.06 -4.25 21.49
CA VAL A 250 9.79 -4.62 20.84
C VAL A 250 9.55 -3.72 19.63
N ILE A 251 9.53 -4.34 18.45
CA ILE A 251 9.20 -3.70 17.19
C ILE A 251 7.87 -4.27 16.71
N VAL A 252 6.99 -3.39 16.23
CA VAL A 252 5.74 -3.78 15.56
C VAL A 252 5.94 -3.59 14.06
N ALA A 253 5.74 -4.64 13.27
CA ALA A 253 5.55 -4.53 11.82
C ALA A 253 4.04 -4.46 11.58
N ALA A 254 3.54 -3.28 11.23
CA ALA A 254 2.11 -3.00 11.08
C ALA A 254 1.79 -2.69 9.63
N HIS A 255 0.99 -3.55 9.00
CA HIS A 255 0.38 -3.27 7.71
C HIS A 255 -0.89 -2.42 7.90
N ALA A 256 -0.68 -1.18 8.30
CA ALA A 256 -1.68 -0.16 8.53
C ALA A 256 -0.98 1.19 8.47
N GLY A 257 -1.54 2.18 7.77
CA GLY A 257 -0.98 3.51 7.72
C GLY A 257 -0.98 4.22 9.08
N ALA A 258 -0.41 5.42 9.12
CA ALA A 258 -0.25 6.20 10.35
C ALA A 258 -1.30 7.33 10.55
N SER A 259 -2.24 7.51 9.63
CA SER A 259 -3.13 8.70 9.57
C SER A 259 -4.30 8.70 10.55
N GLY A 260 -4.72 7.52 11.05
CA GLY A 260 -5.96 7.36 11.83
C GLY A 260 -7.25 7.37 11.00
N THR A 261 -7.17 7.37 9.67
CA THR A 261 -8.34 7.38 8.77
C THR A 261 -8.75 5.96 8.34
N SER A 262 -10.00 5.80 7.87
CA SER A 262 -10.54 4.54 7.32
C SER A 262 -11.31 4.78 6.02
N SER A 263 -11.10 3.91 5.04
CA SER A 263 -11.77 3.93 3.73
C SER A 263 -13.11 3.18 3.70
N TYR A 264 -13.43 2.44 4.77
CA TYR A 264 -14.67 1.66 4.90
C TYR A 264 -15.66 2.26 5.94
N GLY A 265 -15.44 3.50 6.38
CA GLY A 265 -16.34 4.17 7.32
C GLY A 265 -16.51 3.41 8.65
N ASP A 266 -17.76 3.23 9.08
CA ASP A 266 -18.16 2.57 10.33
C ASP A 266 -18.47 1.06 10.16
N GLN A 267 -18.20 0.49 8.98
CA GLN A 267 -18.51 -0.91 8.66
C GLN A 267 -17.76 -1.91 9.55
N LEU A 268 -16.60 -1.51 10.08
CA LEU A 268 -15.87 -2.23 11.11
C LEU A 268 -15.65 -1.32 12.31
N PRO A 269 -15.66 -1.87 13.54
CA PRO A 269 -15.39 -1.09 14.76
C PRO A 269 -13.89 -0.79 14.95
N TYR A 270 -13.08 -0.89 13.89
CA TYR A 270 -11.63 -0.79 13.93
C TYR A 270 -11.14 0.25 12.94
N ILE A 271 -10.11 1.01 13.33
CA ILE A 271 -9.48 2.02 12.50
C ILE A 271 -8.45 1.36 11.57
N GLU A 272 -8.55 1.67 10.27
CA GLU A 272 -7.70 1.10 9.22
C GLU A 272 -6.24 1.51 9.42
N ASN A 273 -5.97 2.82 9.39
CA ASN A 273 -4.64 3.40 9.46
C ASN A 273 -4.23 3.72 10.90
N SER A 274 -4.22 2.71 11.77
CA SER A 274 -4.06 2.87 13.22
C SER A 274 -2.63 2.73 13.77
N ALA A 275 -1.59 2.67 12.94
CA ALA A 275 -0.22 2.42 13.43
C ALA A 275 0.28 3.47 14.45
N ALA A 276 -0.01 4.75 14.23
CA ALA A 276 0.32 5.81 15.19
C ALA A 276 -0.50 5.68 16.49
N LEU A 277 -1.77 5.27 16.41
CA LEU A 277 -2.61 5.06 17.59
C LEU A 277 -2.15 3.87 18.43
N VAL A 278 -1.66 2.80 17.80
CA VAL A 278 -1.03 1.66 18.49
C VAL A 278 0.16 2.14 19.33
N ALA A 279 1.07 2.93 18.73
CA ALA A 279 2.21 3.50 19.43
C ALA A 279 1.79 4.44 20.58
N GLU A 280 0.77 5.27 20.34
CA GLU A 280 0.24 6.21 21.34
C GLU A 280 -0.38 5.49 22.55
N LYS A 281 -1.12 4.41 22.32
CA LYS A 281 -1.96 3.77 23.35
C LYS A 281 -1.33 2.55 24.01
N VAL A 282 -0.39 1.85 23.38
CA VAL A 282 0.14 0.56 23.86
C VAL A 282 1.55 0.71 24.45
N PRO A 283 1.72 0.64 25.79
CA PRO A 283 3.02 0.72 26.43
C PRO A 283 3.98 -0.40 26.00
N GLY A 284 5.27 -0.08 25.96
CA GLY A 284 6.33 -1.07 25.80
C GLY A 284 6.69 -1.40 24.35
N ILE A 285 6.20 -0.64 23.38
CA ILE A 285 6.69 -0.63 21.99
C ILE A 285 7.88 0.35 21.91
N ASP A 286 8.94 -0.02 21.20
CA ASP A 286 10.10 0.86 20.96
C ASP A 286 10.08 1.46 19.55
N ALA A 287 9.62 0.70 18.55
CA ALA A 287 9.45 1.19 17.18
C ALA A 287 8.30 0.50 16.43
N VAL A 288 7.79 1.15 15.39
CA VAL A 288 6.83 0.58 14.44
C VAL A 288 7.35 0.76 13.00
N LEU A 289 7.53 -0.35 12.28
CA LEU A 289 7.62 -0.32 10.83
C LEU A 289 6.21 -0.30 10.27
N VAL A 290 5.90 0.74 9.51
CA VAL A 290 4.58 1.03 8.96
C VAL A 290 4.56 0.61 7.47
N GLY A 291 3.38 0.21 7.00
CA GLY A 291 3.07 -0.09 5.60
C GLY A 291 1.66 0.38 5.22
N HIS A 292 1.13 -0.10 4.09
CA HIS A 292 -0.24 0.10 3.58
C HIS A 292 -0.49 1.46 2.91
N ALA A 293 0.01 2.56 3.48
CA ALA A 293 -0.35 3.90 3.03
C ALA A 293 0.47 4.40 1.83
N HIS A 294 1.56 3.73 1.47
CA HIS A 294 2.46 4.11 0.38
C HIS A 294 3.08 5.50 0.56
N VAL A 295 3.34 5.93 1.80
CA VAL A 295 3.92 7.23 2.10
C VAL A 295 5.36 7.11 2.60
N GLU A 296 6.19 8.09 2.28
CA GLU A 296 7.53 8.17 2.85
C GLU A 296 7.46 8.86 4.23
N ILE A 297 7.71 8.09 5.29
CA ILE A 297 7.89 8.62 6.64
C ILE A 297 9.32 8.27 7.07
N PRO A 298 10.28 9.21 6.92
CA PRO A 298 11.65 8.98 7.35
C PRO A 298 11.75 8.71 8.86
N GLU A 299 11.07 9.54 9.66
CA GLU A 299 10.93 9.37 11.10
C GLU A 299 9.66 10.12 11.58
N LEU A 300 8.81 9.43 12.32
CA LEU A 300 7.71 10.03 13.10
C LEU A 300 7.86 9.60 14.57
N ARG A 301 7.75 10.55 15.50
CA ARG A 301 7.80 10.26 16.94
C ARG A 301 6.42 10.45 17.56
N VAL A 302 5.93 9.41 18.23
CA VAL A 302 4.64 9.42 18.91
C VAL A 302 4.86 9.22 20.40
N THR A 303 4.32 10.14 21.21
CA THR A 303 4.32 10.03 22.66
C THR A 303 3.30 8.99 23.11
N ASN A 304 3.76 7.94 23.78
CA ASN A 304 2.85 6.99 24.41
C ASN A 304 2.16 7.62 25.62
N LYS A 305 0.82 7.71 25.60
CA LYS A 305 0.03 8.43 26.62
C LYS A 305 0.13 7.85 28.03
N ALA A 306 0.37 6.54 28.15
CA ALA A 306 0.45 5.88 29.45
C ALA A 306 1.85 5.96 30.09
N THR A 307 2.92 6.12 29.30
CA THR A 307 4.30 6.08 29.80
C THR A 307 5.10 7.36 29.58
N GLY A 308 4.61 8.27 28.73
CA GLY A 308 5.33 9.47 28.29
C GLY A 308 6.54 9.21 27.38
N LYS A 309 6.83 7.94 27.05
CA LYS A 309 7.97 7.57 26.19
C LYS A 309 7.66 7.86 24.72
N GLN A 310 8.70 8.23 23.97
CA GLN A 310 8.62 8.38 22.52
C GLN A 310 8.79 7.02 21.84
N VAL A 311 7.86 6.69 20.94
CA VAL A 311 7.93 5.54 20.02
C VAL A 311 8.27 6.05 18.63
N VAL A 312 9.19 5.39 17.93
CA VAL A 312 9.63 5.80 16.59
C VAL A 312 8.90 5.01 15.52
N LEU A 313 8.34 5.69 14.52
CA LEU A 313 7.66 5.10 13.38
C LEU A 313 8.40 5.48 12.09
N SER A 314 8.39 4.58 11.11
CA SER A 314 8.88 4.86 9.75
C SER A 314 8.14 4.00 8.72
N GLU A 315 7.90 4.57 7.55
CA GLU A 315 7.28 3.94 6.39
C GLU A 315 8.19 4.15 5.17
N PRO A 316 8.74 3.08 4.56
CA PRO A 316 9.69 3.19 3.46
C PRO A 316 8.99 3.31 2.09
N LEU A 317 7.96 4.16 1.99
CA LEU A 317 7.22 4.40 0.75
C LEU A 317 6.63 3.08 0.20
N LYS A 318 7.02 2.62 -1.00
CA LYS A 318 6.55 1.36 -1.61
C LYS A 318 7.53 0.80 -2.63
N TRP A 319 7.25 -0.39 -3.16
CA TRP A 319 7.89 -1.01 -4.34
C TRP A 319 9.41 -1.20 -4.25
N GLY A 320 9.99 -1.12 -3.05
CA GLY A 320 11.44 -1.12 -2.86
C GLY A 320 12.12 0.22 -3.23
N GLN A 321 11.38 1.33 -3.23
CA GLN A 321 11.91 2.67 -3.46
C GLN A 321 12.75 3.18 -2.29
N ARG A 322 12.43 2.75 -1.06
CA ARG A 322 13.18 3.08 0.15
C ARG A 322 13.46 1.85 1.01
N LEU A 323 14.45 1.98 1.88
CA LEU A 323 14.76 1.05 2.97
C LEU A 323 14.76 1.83 4.29
N THR A 324 13.84 1.51 5.20
CA THR A 324 13.89 2.05 6.57
C THR A 324 15.08 1.46 7.31
N VAL A 325 15.75 2.28 8.11
CA VAL A 325 16.83 1.88 9.02
C VAL A 325 16.52 2.44 10.40
N PHE A 326 16.11 1.57 11.32
CA PHE A 326 16.02 1.89 12.75
C PHE A 326 17.36 1.64 13.42
N ASP A 327 17.91 2.63 14.11
CA ASP A 327 19.10 2.49 14.95
C ASP A 327 18.71 2.61 16.43
N PHE A 328 19.04 1.57 17.21
CA PHE A 328 18.80 1.49 18.65
C PHE A 328 20.11 1.53 19.43
N ALA A 329 20.20 2.44 20.39
CA ALA A 329 21.24 2.40 21.42
C ALA A 329 20.69 1.71 22.67
N LEU A 330 21.36 0.64 23.08
CA LEU A 330 20.99 -0.15 24.25
C LEU A 330 22.00 0.05 25.38
N VAL A 331 21.49 0.11 26.60
CA VAL A 331 22.28 0.19 27.83
C VAL A 331 21.95 -1.00 28.73
N TRP A 332 22.97 -1.57 29.36
CA TRP A 332 22.80 -2.61 30.37
C TRP A 332 22.49 -1.99 31.73
N GLU A 333 21.28 -2.21 32.22
CA GLU A 333 20.82 -1.72 33.52
C GLU A 333 19.92 -2.76 34.19
N ARG A 334 19.88 -2.79 35.52
CA ARG A 334 18.97 -3.66 36.30
C ARG A 334 18.98 -5.14 35.87
N GLY A 335 20.12 -5.64 35.42
CA GLY A 335 20.29 -7.04 34.98
C GLY A 335 19.82 -7.34 33.55
N GLY A 336 19.50 -6.33 32.74
CA GLY A 336 19.09 -6.54 31.34
C GLY A 336 19.42 -5.39 30.39
N TRP A 337 19.11 -5.61 29.11
CA TRP A 337 19.25 -4.58 28.08
C TRP A 337 18.01 -3.69 28.06
N HIS A 338 18.22 -2.39 27.97
CA HIS A 338 17.16 -1.39 27.85
C HIS A 338 17.45 -0.46 26.67
N VAL A 339 16.41 -0.07 25.93
CA VAL A 339 16.51 0.96 24.91
C VAL A 339 16.74 2.31 25.59
N GLU A 340 17.90 2.89 25.34
CA GLU A 340 18.23 4.26 25.76
C GLU A 340 17.75 5.27 24.73
N SER A 341 17.91 4.95 23.44
CA SER A 341 17.38 5.76 22.34
C SER A 341 17.09 4.91 21.11
N ALA A 342 16.15 5.42 20.30
CA ALA A 342 15.79 4.90 19.00
C ALA A 342 15.65 6.07 18.01
N SER A 343 16.05 5.82 16.76
CA SER A 343 15.89 6.74 15.64
C SER A 343 15.61 5.97 14.35
N ALA A 344 15.04 6.65 13.36
CA ALA A 344 14.79 6.10 12.04
C ALA A 344 15.28 7.05 10.94
N LYS A 345 15.63 6.46 9.80
CA LYS A 345 15.82 7.15 8.52
C LYS A 345 15.41 6.21 7.40
N VAL A 346 15.24 6.76 6.21
CA VAL A 346 15.07 5.99 4.97
C VAL A 346 16.29 6.15 4.06
N LEU A 347 16.70 5.07 3.42
CA LEU A 347 17.71 5.07 2.36
C LEU A 347 17.01 4.96 1.00
N ASN A 348 17.49 5.69 0.00
CA ASN A 348 16.89 5.70 -1.34
C ASN A 348 17.57 4.67 -2.26
N SER A 349 16.78 3.77 -2.85
CA SER A 349 17.26 2.70 -3.71
C SER A 349 17.81 3.20 -5.05
N ASN A 350 17.42 4.39 -5.51
CA ASN A 350 17.94 4.99 -6.75
C ASN A 350 19.42 5.39 -6.66
N THR A 351 20.00 5.35 -5.46
CA THR A 351 21.42 5.66 -5.23
C THR A 351 22.35 4.48 -5.50
N VAL A 352 21.79 3.29 -5.78
CA VAL A 352 22.55 2.05 -5.94
C VAL A 352 22.12 1.24 -7.17
N PRO A 353 23.03 0.45 -7.75
CA PRO A 353 22.68 -0.52 -8.77
C PRO A 353 21.92 -1.71 -8.16
N GLU A 354 21.21 -2.46 -9.01
CA GLU A 354 20.64 -3.75 -8.65
C GLU A 354 21.72 -4.76 -8.23
N ASP A 355 21.43 -5.55 -7.20
CA ASP A 355 22.27 -6.69 -6.81
C ASP A 355 22.21 -7.80 -7.87
N LYS A 356 23.35 -8.05 -8.51
CA LYS A 356 23.52 -9.09 -9.55
C LYS A 356 23.18 -10.50 -9.06
N LYS A 357 23.29 -10.78 -7.76
CA LYS A 357 22.89 -12.07 -7.18
C LYS A 357 21.39 -12.26 -7.26
N ILE A 358 20.62 -11.21 -6.96
CA ILE A 358 19.14 -11.27 -6.97
C ILE A 358 18.62 -11.28 -8.40
N THR A 359 19.14 -10.41 -9.26
CA THR A 359 18.72 -10.39 -10.67
C THR A 359 19.10 -11.69 -11.38
N GLY A 360 20.31 -12.22 -11.14
CA GLY A 360 20.75 -13.51 -11.67
C GLY A 360 19.87 -14.68 -11.24
N LEU A 361 19.43 -14.70 -9.98
CA LEU A 361 18.52 -15.73 -9.44
C LEU A 361 17.17 -15.76 -10.17
N LEU A 362 16.67 -14.60 -10.61
CA LEU A 362 15.28 -14.43 -11.05
C LEU A 362 15.13 -14.07 -12.54
N THR A 363 16.23 -13.91 -13.28
CA THR A 363 16.23 -13.52 -14.70
C THR A 363 15.37 -14.47 -15.56
N GLY A 364 15.40 -15.77 -15.29
CA GLY A 364 14.58 -16.74 -16.02
C GLY A 364 13.08 -16.50 -15.83
N GLN A 365 12.66 -16.28 -14.59
CA GLN A 365 11.27 -15.96 -14.26
C GLN A 365 10.84 -14.62 -14.88
N HIS A 366 11.69 -13.60 -14.78
CA HIS A 366 11.46 -12.29 -15.40
C HIS A 366 11.25 -12.39 -16.92
N ARG A 367 12.16 -13.04 -17.66
CA ARG A 367 12.06 -13.20 -19.12
C ARG A 367 10.79 -13.94 -19.53
N LYS A 368 10.38 -14.96 -18.77
CA LYS A 368 9.15 -15.70 -19.02
C LYS A 368 7.92 -14.81 -18.91
N VAL A 369 7.88 -13.95 -17.89
CA VAL A 369 6.78 -13.01 -17.69
C VAL A 369 6.78 -11.90 -18.74
N VAL A 370 7.94 -11.32 -19.07
CA VAL A 370 8.08 -10.34 -20.16
C VAL A 370 7.54 -10.91 -21.48
N ALA A 371 7.94 -12.14 -21.83
CA ALA A 371 7.43 -12.80 -23.03
C ALA A 371 5.91 -13.03 -22.98
N TYR A 372 5.36 -13.40 -21.82
CA TYR A 372 3.91 -13.58 -21.62
C TYR A 372 3.15 -12.26 -21.80
N VAL A 373 3.54 -11.19 -21.10
CA VAL A 373 2.78 -9.93 -21.13
C VAL A 373 2.81 -9.24 -22.49
N ASN A 374 3.80 -9.57 -23.32
CA ASN A 374 3.98 -9.04 -24.68
C ASN A 374 3.23 -9.83 -25.76
N GLN A 375 2.50 -10.88 -25.40
CA GLN A 375 1.63 -11.59 -26.34
C GLN A 375 0.54 -10.67 -26.87
N VAL A 376 0.42 -10.60 -28.21
CA VAL A 376 -0.65 -9.87 -28.89
C VAL A 376 -1.95 -10.63 -28.71
N ILE A 377 -2.99 -9.91 -28.26
CA ILE A 377 -4.32 -10.47 -27.99
C ILE A 377 -5.40 -9.87 -28.88
N SER A 378 -5.18 -8.67 -29.43
CA SER A 378 -6.15 -7.97 -30.28
C SER A 378 -5.48 -6.86 -31.08
N THR A 379 -6.28 -6.09 -31.81
CA THR A 379 -5.87 -4.83 -32.43
C THR A 379 -6.80 -3.67 -32.06
N SER A 380 -6.35 -2.42 -32.11
CA SER A 380 -7.17 -1.22 -31.87
C SER A 380 -7.09 -0.25 -33.05
N SER A 381 -8.22 0.31 -33.47
CA SER A 381 -8.28 1.28 -34.59
C SER A 381 -7.62 2.62 -34.26
N ALA A 382 -7.53 2.99 -32.98
CA ALA A 382 -6.86 4.19 -32.49
C ALA A 382 -6.24 3.96 -31.10
N ALA A 383 -5.39 4.89 -30.66
CA ALA A 383 -4.86 4.88 -29.30
C ALA A 383 -5.90 5.41 -28.30
N MET A 384 -5.90 4.86 -27.09
CA MET A 384 -6.74 5.29 -25.97
C MET A 384 -5.86 5.56 -24.75
N SER A 385 -6.16 6.61 -23.98
CA SER A 385 -5.38 7.03 -22.80
C SER A 385 -6.28 7.32 -21.60
N ALA A 386 -5.82 6.95 -20.41
CA ALA A 386 -6.48 7.25 -19.15
C ALA A 386 -6.00 8.57 -18.51
N ALA A 387 -5.10 9.32 -19.15
CA ALA A 387 -4.50 10.52 -18.56
C ALA A 387 -5.53 11.60 -18.14
N GLU A 388 -6.61 11.72 -18.91
CA GLU A 388 -7.72 12.65 -18.64
C GLU A 388 -8.94 11.97 -18.02
N ALA A 389 -8.93 10.64 -17.87
CA ALA A 389 -10.04 9.87 -17.30
C ALA A 389 -10.49 10.31 -15.88
N PRO A 390 -9.62 10.92 -15.04
CA PRO A 390 -10.07 11.49 -13.77
C PRO A 390 -11.03 12.68 -13.89
N TYR A 391 -11.16 13.32 -15.06
CA TYR A 391 -12.00 14.54 -15.21
C TYR A 391 -12.66 14.69 -16.59
N LYS A 392 -12.44 13.75 -17.51
CA LYS A 392 -13.15 13.64 -18.80
C LYS A 392 -13.64 12.22 -19.02
N ASP A 393 -14.74 12.12 -19.75
CA ASP A 393 -15.21 10.86 -20.30
C ASP A 393 -14.25 10.37 -21.38
N THR A 394 -13.72 9.15 -21.24
CA THR A 394 -12.65 8.64 -22.10
C THR A 394 -12.99 7.25 -22.66
N PRO A 395 -12.64 6.97 -23.93
CA PRO A 395 -12.87 5.66 -24.55
C PRO A 395 -12.33 4.48 -23.74
N ILE A 396 -11.21 4.66 -23.05
CA ILE A 396 -10.53 3.59 -22.31
C ILE A 396 -11.34 3.11 -21.10
N ILE A 397 -12.04 4.01 -20.41
CA ILE A 397 -12.90 3.65 -19.27
C ILE A 397 -14.23 3.08 -19.77
N LYS A 398 -14.75 3.61 -20.88
CA LYS A 398 -15.94 3.05 -21.54
C LYS A 398 -15.73 1.62 -21.99
N LEU A 399 -14.54 1.28 -22.49
CA LEU A 399 -14.20 -0.11 -22.82
C LEU A 399 -14.38 -1.02 -21.59
N ILE A 400 -13.89 -0.61 -20.41
CA ILE A 400 -14.05 -1.38 -19.16
C ILE A 400 -15.54 -1.55 -18.83
N ASN A 401 -16.30 -0.45 -18.84
CA ASN A 401 -17.74 -0.47 -18.57
C ASN A 401 -18.50 -1.38 -19.54
N HIS A 402 -18.15 -1.30 -20.82
CA HIS A 402 -18.77 -2.08 -21.87
C HIS A 402 -18.53 -3.58 -21.69
N VAL A 403 -17.28 -3.98 -21.48
CA VAL A 403 -16.92 -5.39 -21.25
C VAL A 403 -17.65 -5.94 -20.03
N GLN A 404 -17.67 -5.20 -18.92
CA GLN A 404 -18.35 -5.61 -17.70
C GLN A 404 -19.86 -5.74 -17.91
N ALA A 405 -20.50 -4.78 -18.57
CA ALA A 405 -21.93 -4.81 -18.86
C ALA A 405 -22.31 -5.97 -19.80
N GLU A 406 -21.56 -6.18 -20.88
CA GLU A 406 -21.79 -7.32 -21.79
C GLU A 406 -21.64 -8.67 -21.07
N THR A 407 -20.61 -8.80 -20.22
CA THR A 407 -20.37 -10.02 -19.44
C THR A 407 -21.53 -10.33 -18.50
N VAL A 408 -21.99 -9.32 -17.75
CA VAL A 408 -23.14 -9.49 -16.83
C VAL A 408 -24.43 -9.76 -17.59
N LYS A 409 -24.67 -9.07 -18.71
CA LYS A 409 -25.85 -9.30 -19.56
C LYS A 409 -25.90 -10.74 -20.07
N ALA A 410 -24.77 -11.26 -20.55
CA ALA A 410 -24.66 -12.65 -20.99
C ALA A 410 -24.91 -13.64 -19.83
N ALA A 411 -24.35 -13.38 -18.65
CA ALA A 411 -24.51 -14.23 -17.48
C ALA A 411 -25.95 -14.27 -16.94
N LEU A 412 -26.72 -13.21 -17.14
CA LEU A 412 -28.12 -13.11 -16.68
C LEU A 412 -29.14 -13.56 -17.74
N ALA A 413 -28.72 -13.94 -18.95
CA ALA A 413 -29.62 -14.45 -19.97
C ALA A 413 -30.42 -15.66 -19.45
N GLY A 414 -31.73 -15.66 -19.70
CA GLY A 414 -32.65 -16.71 -19.21
C GLY A 414 -33.06 -16.58 -17.75
N THR A 415 -32.52 -15.62 -16.98
CA THR A 415 -32.99 -15.32 -15.63
C THR A 415 -34.16 -14.32 -15.66
N GLN A 416 -34.86 -14.18 -14.53
CA GLN A 416 -35.92 -13.17 -14.37
C GLN A 416 -35.42 -11.72 -14.49
N TYR A 417 -34.10 -11.49 -14.44
CA TYR A 417 -33.46 -10.18 -14.53
C TYR A 417 -32.92 -9.87 -15.95
N ALA A 418 -33.08 -10.78 -16.91
CA ALA A 418 -32.50 -10.66 -18.26
C ALA A 418 -32.98 -9.42 -19.03
N SER A 419 -34.17 -8.91 -18.72
CA SER A 419 -34.78 -7.73 -19.37
C SER A 419 -34.39 -6.41 -18.71
N LEU A 420 -33.76 -6.43 -17.52
CA LEU A 420 -33.35 -5.20 -16.86
C LEU A 420 -32.13 -4.60 -17.58
N PRO A 421 -32.06 -3.26 -17.70
CA PRO A 421 -30.86 -2.61 -18.22
C PRO A 421 -29.65 -2.89 -17.33
N VAL A 422 -28.49 -3.11 -17.97
CA VAL A 422 -27.22 -3.33 -17.28
C VAL A 422 -26.37 -2.07 -17.37
N LEU A 423 -26.02 -1.51 -16.22
CA LEU A 423 -25.10 -0.39 -16.05
C LEU A 423 -23.78 -0.91 -15.49
N SER A 424 -22.68 -0.18 -15.67
CA SER A 424 -21.38 -0.63 -15.17
C SER A 424 -20.59 0.48 -14.50
N GLN A 425 -20.00 0.16 -13.36
CA GLN A 425 -19.01 0.99 -12.68
C GLN A 425 -17.61 0.75 -13.24
N ALA A 426 -16.78 1.81 -13.33
CA ALA A 426 -15.32 1.67 -13.38
C ALA A 426 -14.63 2.89 -12.75
N SER A 427 -13.37 2.71 -12.35
CA SER A 427 -12.50 3.76 -11.81
C SER A 427 -11.31 3.98 -12.73
N CYS A 428 -10.65 5.14 -12.60
CA CYS A 428 -9.34 5.35 -13.20
C CYS A 428 -8.26 4.75 -12.27
N PHE A 429 -7.93 3.47 -12.43
CA PHE A 429 -6.94 2.81 -11.55
C PHE A 429 -5.50 3.26 -11.81
N SER A 430 -5.21 3.79 -13.00
CA SER A 430 -3.92 4.38 -13.35
C SER A 430 -4.09 5.47 -14.39
N ARG A 431 -3.58 6.67 -14.07
CA ARG A 431 -3.55 7.80 -15.02
C ARG A 431 -2.58 7.58 -16.19
N THR A 432 -1.69 6.58 -16.11
CA THR A 432 -0.74 6.26 -17.18
C THR A 432 -1.18 5.08 -18.04
N ALA A 433 -2.31 4.44 -17.71
CA ALA A 433 -2.86 3.36 -18.49
C ALA A 433 -3.17 3.83 -19.92
N SER A 434 -2.73 3.04 -20.90
CA SER A 434 -2.96 3.33 -22.30
C SER A 434 -3.10 2.06 -23.11
N MET A 435 -3.84 2.16 -24.22
CA MET A 435 -3.93 1.13 -25.24
C MET A 435 -3.47 1.74 -26.57
N PRO A 436 -2.46 1.16 -27.23
CA PRO A 436 -1.93 1.72 -28.47
C PRO A 436 -2.88 1.47 -29.65
N ALA A 437 -2.77 2.28 -30.70
CA ALA A 437 -3.28 1.92 -32.02
C ALA A 437 -2.50 0.71 -32.57
N GLY A 438 -3.15 -0.15 -33.35
CA GLY A 438 -2.55 -1.38 -33.84
C GLY A 438 -2.52 -2.47 -32.76
N LYS A 439 -1.36 -3.10 -32.51
CA LYS A 439 -1.26 -4.31 -31.68
C LYS A 439 -1.57 -4.05 -30.20
N VAL A 440 -2.58 -4.75 -29.68
CA VAL A 440 -2.94 -4.76 -28.25
C VAL A 440 -2.40 -6.03 -27.62
N THR A 441 -1.76 -5.90 -26.46
CA THR A 441 -1.08 -7.01 -25.77
C THR A 441 -1.71 -7.29 -24.40
N ILE A 442 -1.30 -8.38 -23.75
CA ILE A 442 -1.71 -8.68 -22.37
C ILE A 442 -1.35 -7.52 -21.43
N ARG A 443 -0.15 -6.92 -21.54
CA ARG A 443 0.23 -5.75 -20.72
C ARG A 443 -0.70 -4.56 -20.92
N SER A 444 -1.20 -4.34 -22.15
CA SER A 444 -2.16 -3.27 -22.43
C SER A 444 -3.43 -3.43 -21.60
N ALA A 445 -3.99 -4.64 -21.53
CA ALA A 445 -5.18 -4.92 -20.72
C ALA A 445 -4.88 -4.95 -19.22
N ALA A 446 -3.73 -5.51 -18.82
CA ALA A 446 -3.31 -5.58 -17.43
C ALA A 446 -3.09 -4.20 -16.81
N GLY A 447 -2.57 -3.24 -17.59
CA GLY A 447 -2.41 -1.85 -17.17
C GLY A 447 -3.73 -1.10 -16.97
N LEU A 448 -4.83 -1.53 -17.64
CA LEU A 448 -6.16 -0.94 -17.43
C LEU A 448 -6.74 -1.31 -16.07
N TYR A 449 -6.52 -2.56 -15.64
CA TYR A 449 -7.11 -3.11 -14.42
C TYR A 449 -6.04 -3.86 -13.60
N PRO A 450 -5.25 -3.15 -12.78
CA PRO A 450 -4.10 -3.70 -12.06
C PRO A 450 -4.48 -4.46 -10.77
N PHE A 451 -5.75 -4.48 -10.38
CA PHE A 451 -6.25 -5.21 -9.21
C PHE A 451 -6.89 -6.56 -9.56
N GLU A 452 -6.83 -7.50 -8.62
CA GLU A 452 -7.37 -8.86 -8.67
C GLU A 452 -8.87 -8.91 -8.36
N ASN A 453 -9.60 -7.83 -8.67
CA ASN A 453 -11.03 -7.79 -8.43
C ASN A 453 -11.78 -8.71 -9.38
N THR A 454 -12.80 -9.37 -8.85
CA THR A 454 -13.78 -10.11 -9.64
C THR A 454 -15.03 -9.27 -9.88
N LEU A 455 -15.88 -9.71 -10.81
CA LEU A 455 -17.10 -8.99 -11.20
C LEU A 455 -18.34 -9.54 -10.49
N GLU A 456 -19.21 -8.64 -10.05
CA GLU A 456 -20.52 -8.96 -9.49
C GLU A 456 -21.63 -8.15 -10.18
N ALA A 457 -22.87 -8.65 -10.06
CA ALA A 457 -24.08 -7.96 -10.49
C ALA A 457 -24.99 -7.70 -9.29
N ARG A 458 -25.34 -6.43 -9.07
CA ARG A 458 -26.19 -5.97 -7.96
C ARG A 458 -27.47 -5.33 -8.49
N LEU A 459 -28.62 -5.60 -7.86
CA LEU A 459 -29.88 -4.93 -8.21
C LEU A 459 -29.96 -3.57 -7.52
N MET A 460 -30.03 -2.49 -8.29
CA MET A 460 -30.10 -1.12 -7.77
C MET A 460 -31.27 -0.35 -8.39
N THR A 461 -31.81 0.62 -7.65
CA THR A 461 -32.82 1.56 -8.18
C THR A 461 -32.18 2.82 -8.75
N GLY A 462 -32.93 3.58 -9.56
CA GLY A 462 -32.49 4.89 -10.05
C GLY A 462 -32.07 5.85 -8.93
N ALA A 463 -32.83 5.90 -7.83
CA ALA A 463 -32.46 6.71 -6.65
C ALA A 463 -31.13 6.27 -6.03
N GLN A 464 -30.88 4.97 -5.93
CA GLN A 464 -29.64 4.43 -5.37
C GLN A 464 -28.44 4.73 -6.28
N LEU A 465 -28.62 4.68 -7.60
CA LEU A 465 -27.59 5.05 -8.58
C LEU A 465 -27.26 6.55 -8.51
N ARG A 466 -28.27 7.40 -8.33
CA ARG A 466 -28.07 8.85 -8.11
C ARG A 466 -27.23 9.08 -6.85
N ALA A 467 -27.59 8.45 -5.74
CA ALA A 467 -26.83 8.56 -4.50
C ALA A 467 -25.38 8.03 -4.63
N TYR A 468 -25.19 6.96 -5.41
CA TYR A 468 -23.86 6.43 -5.74
C TYR A 468 -23.01 7.45 -6.50
N LEU A 469 -23.58 8.08 -7.53
CA LEU A 469 -22.90 9.10 -8.33
C LEU A 469 -22.60 10.37 -7.52
N GLU A 470 -23.53 10.82 -6.67
CA GLU A 470 -23.30 11.95 -5.77
C GLU A 470 -22.16 11.69 -4.78
N PHE A 471 -22.09 10.48 -4.23
CA PHE A 471 -20.97 10.05 -3.40
C PHE A 471 -19.66 10.08 -4.18
N SER A 472 -19.63 9.47 -5.37
CA SER A 472 -18.46 9.48 -6.26
C SER A 472 -17.98 10.89 -6.59
N ALA A 473 -18.90 11.83 -6.77
CA ALA A 473 -18.60 13.20 -7.12
C ALA A 473 -17.85 13.99 -6.03
N HIS A 474 -17.75 13.50 -4.78
CA HIS A 474 -16.91 14.11 -3.73
C HIS A 474 -15.44 14.21 -4.12
N TYR A 475 -15.01 13.35 -5.05
CA TYR A 475 -13.67 13.36 -5.65
C TYR A 475 -13.21 14.72 -6.19
N TYR A 476 -14.16 15.58 -6.58
CA TYR A 476 -13.86 16.88 -7.18
C TYR A 476 -13.81 18.03 -6.15
N ALA A 477 -12.82 18.90 -6.27
CA ALA A 477 -12.74 20.13 -5.52
C ALA A 477 -13.87 21.08 -5.95
N ARG A 478 -14.56 21.70 -4.98
CA ARG A 478 -15.59 22.68 -5.29
C ARG A 478 -14.95 23.88 -5.99
N THR A 479 -15.42 24.18 -7.19
CA THR A 479 -14.86 25.24 -8.03
C THR A 479 -15.96 26.20 -8.43
N ALA A 480 -15.89 27.43 -7.93
CA ALA A 480 -16.88 28.46 -8.22
C ALA A 480 -17.06 28.70 -9.73
N ALA A 481 -18.26 29.13 -10.13
CA ALA A 481 -18.54 29.56 -11.48
C ALA A 481 -17.62 30.72 -11.88
N GLY A 482 -17.12 30.69 -13.13
CA GLY A 482 -16.19 31.68 -13.66
C GLY A 482 -14.74 31.59 -13.15
N ALA A 483 -14.43 30.80 -12.12
CA ALA A 483 -13.05 30.61 -11.64
C ALA A 483 -12.16 29.91 -12.70
N PRO A 484 -10.82 30.05 -12.68
CA PRO A 484 -9.97 29.19 -13.48
C PRO A 484 -10.08 27.74 -12.99
N VAL A 485 -10.13 26.78 -13.92
CA VAL A 485 -10.06 25.35 -13.60
C VAL A 485 -8.64 24.88 -13.80
N ASP A 486 -8.04 24.35 -12.73
CA ASP A 486 -6.73 23.71 -12.75
C ASP A 486 -6.92 22.20 -12.59
N PRO A 487 -6.78 21.39 -13.66
CA PRO A 487 -6.93 19.94 -13.58
C PRO A 487 -6.01 19.27 -12.54
N ALA A 488 -4.88 19.89 -12.19
CA ALA A 488 -3.96 19.36 -11.18
C ALA A 488 -4.50 19.49 -9.74
N LYS A 489 -5.46 20.39 -9.51
CA LYS A 489 -6.10 20.64 -8.20
C LYS A 489 -7.58 20.27 -8.17
N LEU A 490 -8.14 19.93 -9.32
CA LEU A 490 -9.56 19.65 -9.48
C LEU A 490 -9.96 18.31 -8.87
N THR A 491 -9.08 17.32 -8.93
CA THR A 491 -9.34 15.94 -8.50
C THR A 491 -8.72 15.64 -7.15
N ASN A 492 -9.04 14.47 -6.58
CA ASN A 492 -8.51 14.03 -5.28
C ASN A 492 -8.83 15.00 -4.13
N ALA A 493 -9.97 15.69 -4.22
CA ALA A 493 -10.48 16.44 -3.09
C ALA A 493 -10.61 15.53 -1.87
N GLU A 494 -10.37 16.09 -0.68
CA GLU A 494 -10.40 15.34 0.57
C GLU A 494 -9.40 14.15 0.62
N SER A 495 -8.35 14.19 -0.22
CA SER A 495 -7.37 13.10 -0.38
C SER A 495 -7.98 11.79 -0.89
N ILE A 496 -9.12 11.86 -1.59
CA ILE A 496 -9.76 10.69 -2.20
C ILE A 496 -8.85 10.17 -3.32
N PRO A 497 -8.37 8.92 -3.26
CA PRO A 497 -7.51 8.37 -4.30
C PRO A 497 -8.31 8.03 -5.57
N ASP A 498 -7.64 7.99 -6.72
CA ASP A 498 -8.30 7.77 -8.03
C ASP A 498 -9.11 6.47 -8.10
N PHE A 499 -8.63 5.40 -7.46
CA PHE A 499 -9.35 4.12 -7.38
C PHE A 499 -10.63 4.21 -6.55
N ASN A 500 -10.82 5.30 -5.78
CA ASN A 500 -12.03 5.57 -5.01
C ASN A 500 -12.93 6.63 -5.67
N TYR A 501 -12.75 6.85 -6.97
CA TYR A 501 -13.65 7.60 -7.84
C TYR A 501 -14.21 6.68 -8.93
N ASP A 502 -15.52 6.67 -9.07
CA ASP A 502 -16.22 5.81 -10.03
C ASP A 502 -17.02 6.63 -11.05
N VAL A 503 -16.92 6.22 -12.32
CA VAL A 503 -17.87 6.59 -13.36
C VAL A 503 -18.86 5.45 -13.60
N VAL A 504 -20.06 5.79 -14.07
CA VAL A 504 -21.11 4.80 -14.38
C VAL A 504 -21.47 4.87 -15.86
N GLY A 505 -21.09 3.83 -16.61
CA GLY A 505 -21.45 3.67 -18.01
C GLY A 505 -22.89 3.18 -18.20
N GLY A 506 -23.51 3.62 -19.29
CA GLY A 506 -24.92 3.35 -19.62
C GLY A 506 -25.90 4.43 -19.15
N LEU A 507 -25.41 5.48 -18.47
CA LEU A 507 -26.16 6.67 -18.10
C LEU A 507 -25.55 7.90 -18.76
N SER A 508 -26.34 8.97 -18.94
CA SER A 508 -25.81 10.29 -19.28
C SER A 508 -26.08 11.31 -18.18
N TYR A 509 -25.07 12.10 -17.79
CA TYR A 509 -25.17 13.03 -16.66
C TYR A 509 -24.13 14.16 -16.66
N GLU A 510 -24.42 15.22 -15.91
CA GLU A 510 -23.49 16.32 -15.65
C GLU A 510 -23.06 16.28 -14.18
N ILE A 511 -21.79 16.58 -13.90
CA ILE A 511 -21.27 16.77 -12.54
C ILE A 511 -20.95 18.25 -12.37
N ASP A 512 -21.80 18.97 -11.64
CA ASP A 512 -21.63 20.38 -11.38
C ASP A 512 -20.68 20.63 -10.20
N ILE A 513 -19.43 20.94 -10.50
CA ILE A 513 -18.39 21.13 -9.49
C ILE A 513 -18.50 22.48 -8.75
N ALA A 514 -19.41 23.38 -9.17
CA ALA A 514 -19.71 24.61 -8.42
C ALA A 514 -20.64 24.34 -7.23
N LYS A 515 -21.41 23.25 -7.28
CA LYS A 515 -22.35 22.85 -6.22
C LYS A 515 -21.67 22.14 -5.06
N ALA A 516 -22.36 22.17 -3.93
CA ALA A 516 -21.94 21.43 -2.74
C ALA A 516 -21.97 19.91 -3.00
N PRO A 517 -21.09 19.12 -2.36
CA PRO A 517 -21.19 17.66 -2.41
C PRO A 517 -22.60 17.19 -2.01
N GLY A 518 -23.14 16.22 -2.74
CA GLY A 518 -24.52 15.72 -2.57
C GLY A 518 -25.57 16.38 -3.47
N GLU A 519 -25.22 17.46 -4.18
CA GLU A 519 -26.11 18.16 -5.12
C GLU A 519 -25.47 18.35 -6.51
N ARG A 520 -24.43 17.57 -6.84
CA ARG A 520 -23.59 17.79 -8.02
C ARG A 520 -24.15 17.12 -9.28
N ILE A 521 -24.92 16.05 -9.16
CA ILE A 521 -25.37 15.25 -10.29
C ILE A 521 -26.61 15.90 -10.94
N GLY A 522 -26.41 16.49 -12.11
CA GLY A 522 -27.44 17.11 -12.93
C GLY A 522 -27.74 16.32 -14.21
N LYS A 523 -28.91 16.58 -14.82
CA LYS A 523 -29.36 16.01 -16.10
C LYS A 523 -29.17 14.48 -16.22
N LEU A 524 -29.30 13.77 -15.10
CA LEU A 524 -29.13 12.32 -15.04
C LEU A 524 -30.24 11.63 -15.84
N SER A 525 -29.84 10.86 -16.84
CA SER A 525 -30.75 10.23 -17.81
C SER A 525 -30.30 8.82 -18.20
N PHE A 526 -31.28 8.02 -18.59
CA PHE A 526 -31.12 6.69 -19.16
C PHE A 526 -31.90 6.65 -20.49
N ASP A 527 -31.27 6.20 -21.58
CA ASP A 527 -31.84 6.21 -22.93
C ASP A 527 -32.49 7.56 -23.33
N GLY A 528 -31.82 8.66 -22.98
CA GLY A 528 -32.27 10.03 -23.29
C GLY A 528 -33.45 10.55 -22.47
N LYS A 529 -33.99 9.76 -21.53
CA LYS A 529 -35.08 10.16 -20.63
C LYS A 529 -34.53 10.43 -19.23
N PRO A 530 -35.09 11.40 -18.47
CA PRO A 530 -34.74 11.58 -17.06
C PRO A 530 -34.79 10.25 -16.31
N LEU A 531 -33.78 9.98 -15.49
CA LEU A 531 -33.71 8.74 -14.72
C LEU A 531 -34.88 8.66 -13.74
N ASP A 532 -35.72 7.64 -13.89
CA ASP A 532 -36.78 7.31 -12.93
C ASP A 532 -36.14 6.68 -11.68
N ASP A 533 -36.39 7.29 -10.54
CA ASP A 533 -35.85 6.88 -9.24
C ASP A 533 -36.33 5.48 -8.82
N ALA A 534 -37.50 5.05 -9.29
CA ALA A 534 -38.07 3.73 -9.01
C ALA A 534 -37.64 2.64 -10.01
N ALA A 535 -37.09 3.02 -11.17
CA ALA A 535 -36.64 2.07 -12.17
C ALA A 535 -35.51 1.18 -11.62
N GLN A 536 -35.51 -0.09 -12.01
CA GLN A 536 -34.54 -1.08 -11.57
C GLN A 536 -33.48 -1.33 -12.63
N PHE A 537 -32.24 -1.47 -12.17
CA PHE A 537 -31.07 -1.69 -13.00
C PHE A 537 -30.24 -2.82 -12.42
N VAL A 538 -29.60 -3.58 -13.31
CA VAL A 538 -28.48 -4.44 -12.94
C VAL A 538 -27.22 -3.59 -12.97
N PHE A 539 -26.51 -3.54 -11.84
CA PHE A 539 -25.27 -2.81 -11.70
C PHE A 539 -24.09 -3.77 -11.69
N ALA A 540 -23.32 -3.79 -12.78
CA ALA A 540 -22.07 -4.50 -12.90
C ALA A 540 -20.98 -3.74 -12.14
N VAL A 541 -20.43 -4.39 -11.11
CA VAL A 541 -19.55 -3.73 -10.13
C VAL A 541 -18.48 -4.69 -9.65
N ASN A 542 -17.30 -4.18 -9.34
CA ASN A 542 -16.22 -4.99 -8.81
C ASN A 542 -16.53 -5.50 -7.38
N ASN A 543 -15.93 -6.63 -7.00
CA ASN A 543 -16.14 -7.26 -5.70
C ASN A 543 -15.72 -6.39 -4.50
N TYR A 544 -14.73 -5.49 -4.69
CA TYR A 544 -14.31 -4.52 -3.66
C TYR A 544 -15.46 -3.60 -3.26
N ARG A 545 -16.10 -2.93 -4.23
CA ARG A 545 -17.30 -2.12 -4.04
C ARG A 545 -18.48 -2.94 -3.54
N ALA A 546 -18.70 -4.10 -4.15
CA ALA A 546 -19.81 -5.00 -3.79
C ALA A 546 -19.73 -5.50 -2.34
N SER A 547 -18.53 -5.54 -1.76
CA SER A 547 -18.31 -5.92 -0.37
C SER A 547 -18.34 -4.75 0.61
N GLY A 548 -18.33 -3.50 0.13
CA GLY A 548 -18.36 -2.27 0.96
C GLY A 548 -17.09 -1.41 0.89
N GLY A 549 -16.12 -1.79 0.05
CA GLY A 549 -14.88 -1.04 -0.15
C GLY A 549 -15.12 0.39 -0.65
N GLY A 550 -14.40 1.35 -0.08
CA GLY A 550 -14.53 2.77 -0.40
C GLY A 550 -15.77 3.46 0.17
N ASN A 551 -16.57 2.74 0.98
CA ASN A 551 -17.76 3.23 1.65
C ASN A 551 -18.86 3.79 0.71
N PHE A 552 -18.95 3.25 -0.51
CA PHE A 552 -19.99 3.64 -1.46
C PHE A 552 -21.39 3.23 -0.96
N PRO A 553 -22.41 4.10 -1.10
CA PRO A 553 -23.73 3.85 -0.54
C PRO A 553 -24.47 2.75 -1.31
N HIS A 554 -25.38 2.06 -0.60
CA HIS A 554 -26.33 1.06 -1.11
C HIS A 554 -25.75 -0.25 -1.68
N VAL A 555 -24.65 -0.21 -2.44
CA VAL A 555 -24.15 -1.34 -3.24
C VAL A 555 -23.88 -2.61 -2.43
N ALA A 556 -23.27 -2.49 -1.24
CA ALA A 556 -22.97 -3.67 -0.41
C ALA A 556 -24.21 -4.35 0.18
N LYS A 557 -25.30 -3.59 0.35
CA LYS A 557 -26.60 -4.07 0.85
C LYS A 557 -27.54 -4.49 -0.29
N ALA A 558 -27.22 -4.12 -1.53
CA ALA A 558 -28.02 -4.44 -2.70
C ALA A 558 -28.02 -5.96 -2.97
N LYS A 559 -29.17 -6.45 -3.47
CA LYS A 559 -29.35 -7.87 -3.78
C LYS A 559 -28.32 -8.30 -4.84
N GLN A 560 -27.51 -9.30 -4.51
CA GLN A 560 -26.62 -9.94 -5.48
C GLN A 560 -27.44 -10.81 -6.44
N LEU A 561 -27.27 -10.56 -7.73
CA LEU A 561 -27.92 -11.30 -8.81
C LEU A 561 -26.99 -12.37 -9.39
N TRP A 562 -25.70 -12.06 -9.45
CA TRP A 562 -24.66 -12.92 -10.01
C TRP A 562 -23.28 -12.49 -9.49
N ALA A 563 -22.33 -13.42 -9.49
CA ALA A 563 -20.93 -13.16 -9.19
C ALA A 563 -20.02 -14.09 -10.00
N ASN A 564 -18.85 -13.59 -10.37
CA ASN A 564 -17.80 -14.34 -11.04
C ASN A 564 -16.62 -14.60 -10.10
N SER A 565 -15.94 -15.73 -10.29
CA SER A 565 -14.64 -16.00 -9.67
C SER A 565 -13.45 -15.56 -10.53
N GLU A 566 -13.67 -15.30 -11.82
CA GLU A 566 -12.63 -14.79 -12.72
C GLU A 566 -12.39 -13.29 -12.52
N GLU A 567 -11.12 -12.89 -12.51
CA GLU A 567 -10.73 -11.49 -12.36
C GLU A 567 -11.15 -10.65 -13.58
N ILE A 568 -11.60 -9.41 -13.34
CA ILE A 568 -12.06 -8.48 -14.40
C ILE A 568 -10.98 -8.28 -15.47
N ARG A 569 -9.70 -8.25 -15.09
CA ARG A 569 -8.58 -8.20 -16.04
C ARG A 569 -8.64 -9.33 -17.07
N ASN A 570 -8.90 -10.55 -16.63
CA ASN A 570 -9.00 -11.72 -17.51
C ASN A 570 -10.25 -11.65 -18.38
N THR A 571 -11.37 -11.19 -17.83
CA THR A 571 -12.58 -10.89 -18.60
C THR A 571 -12.28 -9.91 -19.74
N ILE A 572 -11.54 -8.83 -19.48
CA ILE A 572 -11.10 -7.86 -20.51
C ILE A 572 -10.17 -8.52 -21.54
N ILE A 573 -9.17 -9.29 -21.10
CA ILE A 573 -8.25 -10.00 -22.01
C ILE A 573 -9.02 -10.96 -22.92
N ASN A 574 -9.93 -11.75 -22.37
CA ASN A 574 -10.71 -12.73 -23.11
C ASN A 574 -11.68 -12.06 -24.08
N TRP A 575 -12.32 -10.97 -23.67
CA TRP A 575 -13.16 -10.18 -24.57
C TRP A 575 -12.34 -9.60 -25.73
N LEU A 576 -11.18 -9.00 -25.47
CA LEU A 576 -10.30 -8.46 -26.51
C LEU A 576 -9.85 -9.54 -27.52
N LYS A 577 -9.53 -10.74 -27.03
CA LYS A 577 -9.21 -11.91 -27.88
C LYS A 577 -10.39 -12.33 -28.74
N ALA A 578 -11.59 -12.39 -28.16
CA ALA A 578 -12.79 -12.79 -28.88
C ALA A 578 -13.20 -11.79 -29.97
N GLN A 579 -13.02 -10.48 -29.72
CA GLN A 579 -13.29 -9.44 -30.73
C GLN A 579 -12.25 -9.42 -31.86
N GLY A 580 -10.97 -9.70 -31.55
CA GLY A 580 -9.85 -9.70 -32.51
C GLY A 580 -9.41 -8.30 -32.99
N ALA A 581 -10.34 -7.35 -33.09
CA ALA A 581 -10.11 -5.94 -33.35
C ALA A 581 -11.13 -5.08 -32.60
N VAL A 582 -10.68 -3.95 -32.06
CA VAL A 582 -11.50 -2.97 -31.34
C VAL A 582 -11.56 -1.69 -32.17
N ASP A 583 -12.77 -1.28 -32.55
CA ASP A 583 -12.99 0.05 -33.10
C ASP A 583 -13.29 1.05 -31.99
N VAL A 584 -12.36 1.99 -31.78
CA VAL A 584 -12.47 3.05 -30.76
C VAL A 584 -13.67 3.97 -31.02
N SER A 585 -14.17 4.06 -32.26
CA SER A 585 -15.36 4.85 -32.58
C SER A 585 -16.60 4.42 -31.79
N ARG A 586 -16.67 3.13 -31.38
CA ARG A 586 -17.73 2.57 -30.54
C ARG A 586 -17.80 3.21 -29.15
N PHE A 587 -16.75 3.91 -28.73
CA PHE A 587 -16.62 4.56 -27.43
C PHE A 587 -16.44 6.09 -27.54
N ALA A 588 -16.78 6.68 -28.69
CA ALA A 588 -16.56 8.11 -28.96
C ALA A 588 -17.63 9.06 -28.39
N SER A 589 -18.77 8.55 -27.89
CA SER A 589 -19.78 9.40 -27.26
C SER A 589 -19.23 10.10 -26.01
N VAL A 590 -19.87 11.19 -25.58
CA VAL A 590 -19.62 11.82 -24.27
C VAL A 590 -20.89 11.63 -23.46
N ASP A 591 -20.85 10.69 -22.52
CA ASP A 591 -22.00 10.31 -21.71
C ASP A 591 -22.03 11.16 -20.43
N TRP A 592 -20.86 11.56 -19.91
CA TRP A 592 -20.78 12.46 -18.77
C TRP A 592 -19.78 13.60 -18.99
N LYS A 593 -19.98 14.70 -18.27
CA LYS A 593 -19.06 15.85 -18.30
C LYS A 593 -19.09 16.63 -17.00
N LEU A 594 -17.99 17.31 -16.69
CA LEU A 594 -17.96 18.30 -15.63
C LEU A 594 -18.58 19.62 -16.11
N THR A 595 -19.39 20.23 -15.26
CA THR A 595 -19.99 21.53 -15.50
C THR A 595 -19.77 22.46 -14.30
N ARG A 596 -19.98 23.76 -14.51
CA ARG A 596 -20.06 24.78 -13.46
C ARG A 596 -21.27 25.64 -13.76
N ASP A 597 -22.28 25.58 -12.90
CA ASP A 597 -23.60 26.19 -13.14
C ASP A 597 -24.17 25.82 -14.53
N GLY A 598 -24.03 24.54 -14.89
CA GLY A 598 -24.50 23.99 -16.18
C GLY A 598 -23.62 24.29 -17.40
N VAL A 599 -22.54 25.06 -17.26
CA VAL A 599 -21.57 25.32 -18.36
C VAL A 599 -20.47 24.26 -18.36
N PRO A 600 -20.20 23.55 -19.47
CA PRO A 600 -19.11 22.58 -19.55
C PRO A 600 -17.74 23.16 -19.17
N VAL A 601 -16.94 22.37 -18.47
CA VAL A 601 -15.58 22.74 -18.06
C VAL A 601 -14.55 22.53 -19.18
N PHE A 602 -14.74 21.48 -19.99
CA PHE A 602 -13.84 21.06 -21.06
C PHE A 602 -14.56 20.92 -22.39
#